data_AF-A0A6J7ZJ09-F1
#
_entry.id   AF-A0A6J7ZJ09-F1
#
_cell.length_a   1.000
_cell.length_b   1.000
_cell.length_c   1.000
_cell.angle_alpha   90.00
_cell.angle_beta   90.00
_cell.angle_gamma   90.00
#
_symmetry.space_group_name_H-M   'P 1'
#
loop_
_entity.id
_entity.type
_entity.pdbx_description
1 polymer ?
#
loop_
_entity_poly.entity_id
_entity_poly.type
_entity_poly.pdbx_seq_one_letter_code
_entity_poly.pdbx_strand_id
1 'polypeptide(L)'
;MLIGAALAATDPVSVIALFKELGASKKLTILMEGESLFNDGVAVVAFVLLVGIPLGMDSLSVSQILGNFFAVVGIGVGVGCVIGFGISFITQRFDIPLVEQSLTLVSAYGTYLITEELGGSGVIAVVIVGIILGNWGSRIGMSPRTRLIVTEFWEFLAFFVNSMIFLLIGDQIQFASLGSHLHLIVVAIVASLVTRLIGIYGLSFLNNAIANSRVTFQEQAVLWWGGLRGSVSIALALSVPEIIAERQEIIDIVFGVVFFTLLVQGLSIQGLLKGLNLIGDQPIRQKYSELIARKVAMQRVLDYFDKVKQFPDLEPEFYRYKQQLVEGELNSIKHKFQRLLQEYPQLQEMAMEEFQETLLDIEADTYAELIQLGRLNENLALVLMEAVAEEQE
;
A
#
# COMPACT_ATOMS: atom_id res chain seq x y z
N MET A 1 8.73 -15.59 22.90
CA MET A 1 9.15 -14.25 22.45
C MET A 1 9.48 -14.24 20.96
N LEU A 2 10.38 -15.11 20.49
CA LEU A 2 10.69 -15.26 19.06
C LEU A 2 9.46 -15.48 18.16
N ILE A 3 8.60 -16.45 18.51
CA ILE A 3 7.34 -16.69 17.79
C ILE A 3 6.47 -15.43 17.76
N GLY A 4 6.39 -14.69 18.88
CA GLY A 4 5.63 -13.45 18.96
C GLY A 4 6.21 -12.32 18.10
N ALA A 5 7.54 -12.24 17.97
CA ALA A 5 8.21 -11.29 17.08
C ALA A 5 8.04 -11.66 15.61
N ALA A 6 8.16 -12.95 15.26
CA ALA A 6 7.89 -13.42 13.89
C ALA A 6 6.44 -13.18 13.49
N LEU A 7 5.50 -13.48 14.40
CA LEU A 7 4.08 -13.19 14.24
C LEU A 7 3.72 -11.75 14.58
N ALA A 8 4.66 -10.83 14.78
CA ALA A 8 4.32 -9.42 14.95
C ALA A 8 3.93 -8.84 13.58
N ALA A 9 4.73 -9.11 12.55
CA ALA A 9 4.53 -8.71 11.16
C ALA A 9 3.15 -9.10 10.61
N THR A 10 2.61 -8.26 9.73
CA THR A 10 1.32 -8.48 9.06
C THR A 10 1.49 -8.35 7.56
N ASP A 11 0.55 -8.87 6.79
CA ASP A 11 0.55 -8.73 5.35
C ASP A 11 -0.86 -8.33 4.87
N PRO A 12 -1.08 -7.03 4.66
CA PRO A 12 -2.38 -6.52 4.32
C PRO A 12 -2.61 -6.64 2.81
N VAL A 13 -1.64 -7.08 2.00
CA VAL A 13 -1.66 -6.95 0.54
C VAL A 13 -2.92 -7.60 -0.05
N SER A 14 -3.24 -8.82 0.37
CA SER A 14 -4.43 -9.54 -0.11
C SER A 14 -5.73 -8.87 0.33
N VAL A 15 -5.76 -8.30 1.54
CA VAL A 15 -6.94 -7.61 2.09
C VAL A 15 -7.13 -6.25 1.43
N ILE A 16 -6.05 -5.53 1.17
CA ILE A 16 -6.07 -4.23 0.49
C ILE A 16 -6.52 -4.38 -0.95
N ALA A 17 -6.05 -5.41 -1.66
CA ALA A 17 -6.53 -5.71 -3.01
C ALA A 17 -8.06 -5.89 -3.00
N LEU A 18 -8.56 -6.65 -2.02
CA LEU A 18 -10.00 -6.86 -1.82
C LEU A 18 -10.74 -5.58 -1.37
N PHE A 19 -10.12 -4.73 -0.55
CA PHE A 19 -10.66 -3.41 -0.19
C PHE A 19 -10.77 -2.50 -1.41
N LYS A 20 -9.78 -2.49 -2.30
CA LYS A 20 -9.81 -1.73 -3.55
C LYS A 20 -10.91 -2.26 -4.47
N GLU A 21 -11.03 -3.57 -4.62
CA GLU A 21 -12.07 -4.22 -5.43
C GLU A 21 -13.49 -3.96 -4.89
N LEU A 22 -13.67 -4.04 -3.57
CA LEU A 22 -14.97 -3.85 -2.91
C LEU A 22 -15.25 -2.39 -2.55
N GLY A 23 -14.28 -1.49 -2.63
CA GLY A 23 -14.51 -0.07 -2.43
C GLY A 23 -14.52 0.37 -0.99
N ALA A 24 -13.81 -0.33 -0.11
CA ALA A 24 -13.66 0.13 1.26
C ALA A 24 -13.02 1.54 1.29
N SER A 25 -13.25 2.27 2.39
CA SER A 25 -12.82 3.67 2.50
C SER A 25 -11.30 3.83 2.32
N LYS A 26 -10.87 4.91 1.62
CA LYS A 26 -9.44 5.28 1.49
C LYS A 26 -8.74 5.28 2.86
N LYS A 27 -9.43 5.78 3.90
CA LYS A 27 -8.97 5.81 5.28
C LYS A 27 -8.60 4.42 5.82
N LEU A 28 -9.45 3.41 5.61
CA LEU A 28 -9.21 2.05 6.12
C LEU A 28 -8.00 1.42 5.42
N THR A 29 -7.88 1.63 4.10
CA THR A 29 -6.72 1.19 3.31
C THR A 29 -5.42 1.82 3.81
N ILE A 30 -5.41 3.15 4.01
CA ILE A 30 -4.23 3.87 4.52
C ILE A 30 -3.85 3.39 5.93
N LEU A 31 -4.82 3.17 6.81
CA LEU A 31 -4.55 2.66 8.16
C LEU A 31 -3.92 1.26 8.13
N MET A 32 -4.42 0.35 7.30
CA MET A 32 -3.83 -1.00 7.16
C MET A 32 -2.45 -0.99 6.50
N GLU A 33 -2.27 -0.22 5.41
CA GLU A 33 -0.98 -0.08 4.72
C GLU A 33 0.07 0.49 5.68
N GLY A 34 -0.29 1.56 6.39
CA GLY A 34 0.59 2.22 7.37
C GLY A 34 0.96 1.30 8.53
N GLU A 35 -0.03 0.67 9.19
CA GLU A 35 0.23 -0.27 10.30
C GLU A 35 1.23 -1.35 9.87
N SER A 36 0.99 -1.99 8.72
CA SER A 36 1.80 -3.14 8.33
C SER A 36 3.22 -2.78 7.91
N LEU A 37 3.40 -1.67 7.20
CA LEU A 37 4.72 -1.25 6.76
C LEU A 37 5.67 -1.01 7.94
N PHE A 38 5.18 -0.35 8.99
CA PHE A 38 5.96 -0.14 10.22
C PHE A 38 6.13 -1.43 11.03
N ASN A 39 5.07 -2.22 11.11
CA ASN A 39 5.06 -3.47 11.85
C ASN A 39 6.07 -4.49 11.31
N ASP A 40 6.21 -4.63 9.99
CA ASP A 40 7.18 -5.54 9.38
C ASP A 40 8.62 -5.15 9.73
N GLY A 41 8.95 -3.85 9.64
CA GLY A 41 10.27 -3.35 10.03
C GLY A 41 10.57 -3.60 11.51
N VAL A 42 9.61 -3.29 12.40
CA VAL A 42 9.77 -3.50 13.85
C VAL A 42 9.85 -4.99 14.21
N ALA A 43 9.06 -5.84 13.55
CA ALA A 43 9.05 -7.28 13.75
C ALA A 43 10.40 -7.91 13.41
N VAL A 44 11.01 -7.51 12.28
CA VAL A 44 12.35 -7.98 11.89
C VAL A 44 13.39 -7.56 12.92
N VAL A 45 13.39 -6.30 13.36
CA VAL A 45 14.35 -5.83 14.39
C VAL A 45 14.17 -6.57 15.70
N ALA A 46 12.92 -6.69 16.18
CA ALA A 46 12.62 -7.43 17.40
C ALA A 46 13.07 -8.89 17.27
N PHE A 47 12.86 -9.52 16.13
CA PHE A 47 13.26 -10.91 15.90
C PHE A 47 14.79 -11.10 15.94
N VAL A 48 15.54 -10.25 15.22
CA VAL A 48 17.01 -10.33 15.18
C VAL A 48 17.61 -10.12 16.57
N LEU A 49 17.11 -9.13 17.34
CA LEU A 49 17.56 -8.91 18.72
C LEU A 49 17.22 -10.08 19.65
N LEU A 50 16.09 -10.76 19.42
CA LEU A 50 15.67 -11.88 20.26
C LEU A 50 16.36 -13.19 19.90
N VAL A 51 16.87 -13.35 18.66
CA VAL A 51 17.51 -14.60 18.23
C VAL A 51 18.91 -14.78 18.84
N GLY A 52 19.57 -13.67 19.22
CA GLY A 52 20.85 -13.69 19.94
C GLY A 52 20.77 -14.28 21.36
N ILE A 53 19.59 -14.24 21.98
CA ILE A 53 19.36 -14.73 23.35
C ILE A 53 19.50 -16.26 23.45
N PRO A 54 18.77 -17.10 22.68
CA PRO A 54 18.93 -18.55 22.74
C PRO A 54 20.31 -19.02 22.26
N LEU A 55 21.03 -18.21 21.48
CA LEU A 55 22.41 -18.48 21.08
C LEU A 55 23.43 -18.21 22.21
N GLY A 56 22.98 -17.65 23.34
CA GLY A 56 23.85 -17.30 24.48
C GLY A 56 24.72 -16.07 24.22
N MET A 57 24.44 -15.31 23.15
CA MET A 57 25.19 -14.10 22.79
C MET A 57 24.75 -12.90 23.62
N ASP A 58 23.46 -12.86 24.01
CA ASP A 58 22.84 -11.74 24.71
C ASP A 58 22.18 -12.16 26.03
N SER A 59 22.22 -11.27 27.02
CA SER A 59 21.50 -11.43 28.29
C SER A 59 20.09 -10.81 28.23
N LEU A 60 19.14 -11.37 28.99
CA LEU A 60 17.77 -10.84 29.12
C LEU A 60 17.73 -9.55 29.96
N SER A 61 18.39 -8.50 29.50
CA SER A 61 18.35 -7.17 30.10
C SER A 61 17.46 -6.25 29.28
N VAL A 62 16.31 -5.87 29.84
CA VAL A 62 15.31 -5.02 29.17
C VAL A 62 15.89 -3.66 28.77
N SER A 63 16.78 -3.09 29.59
CA SER A 63 17.42 -1.81 29.29
C SER A 63 18.41 -1.91 28.12
N GLN A 64 19.16 -3.01 28.02
CA GLN A 64 20.06 -3.26 26.90
C GLN A 64 19.29 -3.51 25.61
N ILE A 65 18.21 -4.31 25.67
CA ILE A 65 17.36 -4.58 24.50
C ILE A 65 16.73 -3.28 23.98
N LEU A 66 16.21 -2.41 24.86
CA LEU A 66 15.67 -1.11 24.47
C LEU A 66 16.75 -0.19 23.89
N GLY A 67 17.93 -0.12 24.51
CA GLY A 67 19.06 0.67 24.01
C GLY A 67 19.50 0.23 22.61
N ASN A 68 19.68 -1.07 22.43
CA ASN A 68 20.04 -1.67 21.15
C ASN A 68 18.94 -1.45 20.11
N PHE A 69 17.67 -1.58 20.49
CA PHE A 69 16.54 -1.30 19.59
C PHE A 69 16.60 0.12 19.03
N PHE A 70 16.72 1.15 19.89
CA PHE A 70 16.79 2.53 19.42
C PHE A 70 18.05 2.82 18.61
N ALA A 71 19.18 2.19 18.94
CA ALA A 71 20.41 2.32 18.16
C ALA A 71 20.24 1.72 16.74
N VAL A 72 19.75 0.49 16.65
CA VAL A 72 19.54 -0.24 15.39
C VAL A 72 18.52 0.49 14.50
N VAL A 73 17.41 0.95 15.08
CA VAL A 73 16.39 1.74 14.39
C VAL A 73 16.95 3.10 13.96
N GLY A 74 17.66 3.80 14.85
CA GLY A 74 18.23 5.12 14.58
C GLY A 74 19.25 5.11 13.45
N ILE A 75 20.14 4.11 13.42
CA ILE A 75 21.10 3.91 12.32
C ILE A 75 20.35 3.62 11.02
N GLY A 76 19.35 2.72 11.05
CA GLY A 76 18.54 2.41 9.88
C GLY A 76 17.82 3.62 9.30
N VAL A 77 17.18 4.42 10.15
CA VAL A 77 16.54 5.68 9.73
C VAL A 77 17.55 6.67 9.16
N GLY A 78 18.70 6.84 9.82
CA GLY A 78 19.74 7.77 9.38
C GLY A 78 20.31 7.39 8.00
N VAL A 79 20.73 6.14 7.83
CA VAL A 79 21.28 5.64 6.56
C VAL A 79 20.21 5.67 5.46
N GLY A 80 18.98 5.24 5.78
CA GLY A 80 17.86 5.27 4.85
C GLY A 80 17.53 6.68 4.35
N CYS A 81 17.56 7.68 5.24
CA CYS A 81 17.38 9.08 4.84
C CYS A 81 18.49 9.55 3.90
N VAL A 82 19.75 9.31 4.24
CA VAL A 82 20.90 9.74 3.43
C VAL A 82 20.84 9.14 2.03
N ILE A 83 20.62 7.83 1.94
CA ILE A 83 20.55 7.14 0.64
C ILE A 83 19.27 7.53 -0.11
N GLY A 84 18.12 7.60 0.57
CA GLY A 84 16.84 7.95 -0.03
C GLY A 84 16.85 9.33 -0.70
N PHE A 85 17.36 10.34 0.00
CA PHE A 85 17.51 11.69 -0.58
C PHE A 85 18.59 11.73 -1.66
N GLY A 86 19.71 11.02 -1.47
CA GLY A 86 20.77 10.93 -2.47
C GLY A 86 20.28 10.33 -3.80
N ILE A 87 19.53 9.23 -3.73
CA ILE A 87 18.95 8.58 -4.92
C ILE A 87 17.84 9.46 -5.53
N SER A 88 16.99 10.09 -4.70
CA SER A 88 15.95 11.01 -5.20
C SER A 88 16.54 12.20 -5.96
N PHE A 89 17.71 12.70 -5.54
CA PHE A 89 18.43 13.75 -6.28
C PHE A 89 18.99 13.24 -7.61
N ILE A 90 19.47 12.00 -7.66
CA ILE A 90 19.97 11.39 -8.89
C ILE A 90 18.82 11.14 -9.89
N THR A 91 17.67 10.64 -9.45
CA THR A 91 16.53 10.36 -10.33
C THR A 91 15.99 11.61 -11.02
N GLN A 92 16.04 12.78 -10.36
CA GLN A 92 15.66 14.06 -10.98
C GLN A 92 16.49 14.41 -12.23
N ARG A 93 17.65 13.77 -12.43
CA ARG A 93 18.54 14.03 -13.57
C ARG A 93 18.31 13.08 -14.75
N PHE A 94 17.58 11.98 -14.56
CA PHE A 94 17.48 10.89 -15.52
C PHE A 94 16.05 10.33 -15.61
N ASP A 95 15.22 10.85 -16.52
CA ASP A 95 13.88 10.29 -16.80
C ASP A 95 13.97 9.16 -17.84
N ILE A 96 14.61 8.05 -17.45
CA ILE A 96 14.71 6.82 -18.27
C ILE A 96 14.23 5.62 -17.43
N PRO A 97 13.09 4.99 -17.77
CA PRO A 97 12.47 3.97 -16.91
C PRO A 97 13.38 2.82 -16.49
N LEU A 98 14.21 2.31 -17.41
CA LEU A 98 15.16 1.21 -17.13
C LEU A 98 16.24 1.62 -16.12
N VAL A 99 16.71 2.87 -16.19
CA VAL A 99 17.72 3.39 -15.26
C VAL A 99 17.12 3.54 -13.88
N GLU A 100 15.90 4.08 -13.77
CA GLU A 100 15.22 4.25 -12.50
C GLU A 100 14.84 2.91 -11.84
N GLN A 101 14.33 1.94 -12.59
CA GLN A 101 14.09 0.57 -12.07
C GLN A 101 15.39 -0.02 -11.51
N SER A 102 16.49 0.08 -12.26
CA SER A 102 17.79 -0.42 -11.81
C SER A 102 18.29 0.31 -10.57
N LEU A 103 18.16 1.64 -10.54
CA LEU A 103 18.62 2.48 -9.44
C LEU A 103 17.80 2.23 -8.17
N THR A 104 16.48 2.06 -8.27
CA THR A 104 15.62 1.73 -7.13
C THR A 104 15.89 0.33 -6.60
N LEU A 105 16.18 -0.65 -7.47
CA LEU A 105 16.58 -2.00 -7.04
C LEU A 105 17.93 -1.99 -6.32
N VAL A 106 18.92 -1.30 -6.90
CA VAL A 106 20.26 -1.15 -6.30
C VAL A 106 20.18 -0.36 -5.00
N SER A 107 19.35 0.69 -4.92
CA SER A 107 19.18 1.44 -3.68
C SER A 107 18.56 0.59 -2.58
N ALA A 108 17.53 -0.21 -2.89
CA ALA A 108 16.93 -1.13 -1.92
C ALA A 108 17.95 -2.14 -1.39
N TYR A 109 18.60 -2.91 -2.26
CA TYR A 109 19.54 -3.95 -1.82
C TYR A 109 20.82 -3.35 -1.21
N GLY A 110 21.36 -2.29 -1.81
CA GLY A 110 22.55 -1.60 -1.32
C GLY A 110 22.34 -0.97 0.05
N THR A 111 21.17 -0.35 0.28
CA THR A 111 20.84 0.26 1.58
C THR A 111 20.71 -0.80 2.66
N TYR A 112 20.10 -1.94 2.35
CA TYR A 112 20.02 -3.08 3.26
C TYR A 112 21.42 -3.50 3.72
N LEU A 113 22.32 -3.80 2.78
CA LEU A 113 23.68 -4.28 3.10
C LEU A 113 24.51 -3.25 3.88
N ILE A 114 24.53 -2.00 3.42
CA ILE A 114 25.31 -0.92 4.07
C ILE A 114 24.84 -0.73 5.51
N THR A 115 23.54 -0.77 5.73
CA THR A 115 22.98 -0.55 7.07
C THR A 115 23.28 -1.71 8.01
N GLU A 116 23.18 -2.96 7.53
CA GLU A 116 23.53 -4.14 8.33
C GLU A 116 25.01 -4.13 8.74
N GLU A 117 25.92 -3.74 7.83
CA GLU A 117 27.35 -3.59 8.16
C GLU A 117 27.62 -2.52 9.22
N LEU A 118 26.79 -1.48 9.26
CA LEU A 118 26.85 -0.42 10.28
C LEU A 118 26.15 -0.81 11.60
N GLY A 119 25.58 -2.03 11.69
CA GLY A 119 24.85 -2.51 12.86
C GLY A 119 23.46 -1.89 13.02
N GLY A 120 22.90 -1.32 11.95
CA GLY A 120 21.51 -0.84 11.90
C GLY A 120 20.57 -1.86 11.29
N SER A 121 19.27 -1.55 11.27
CA SER A 121 18.27 -2.40 10.60
C SER A 121 18.23 -2.11 9.10
N GLY A 122 18.73 -3.04 8.29
CA GLY A 122 18.65 -2.94 6.83
C GLY A 122 17.21 -2.80 6.34
N VAL A 123 16.27 -3.55 6.93
CA VAL A 123 14.85 -3.50 6.55
C VAL A 123 14.26 -2.12 6.80
N ILE A 124 14.49 -1.51 7.97
CA ILE A 124 13.98 -0.16 8.27
C ILE A 124 14.61 0.86 7.32
N ALA A 125 15.91 0.76 7.04
CA ALA A 125 16.56 1.68 6.12
C ALA A 125 15.95 1.62 4.70
N VAL A 126 15.66 0.42 4.20
CA VAL A 126 14.97 0.24 2.91
C VAL A 126 13.56 0.80 2.93
N VAL A 127 12.81 0.62 4.02
CA VAL A 127 11.47 1.22 4.17
C VAL A 127 11.56 2.75 4.09
N ILE A 128 12.53 3.36 4.78
CA ILE A 128 12.74 4.82 4.72
C ILE A 128 13.12 5.28 3.31
N VAL A 129 14.01 4.55 2.61
CA VAL A 129 14.33 4.82 1.21
C VAL A 129 13.08 4.73 0.33
N GLY A 130 12.25 3.70 0.51
CA GLY A 130 11.00 3.51 -0.21
C GLY A 130 9.99 4.64 0.02
N ILE A 131 9.83 5.09 1.26
CA ILE A 131 8.96 6.24 1.60
C ILE A 131 9.46 7.53 0.93
N ILE A 132 10.76 7.80 0.99
CA ILE A 132 11.35 8.99 0.39
C ILE A 132 11.22 8.95 -1.14
N LEU A 133 11.58 7.83 -1.77
CA LEU A 133 11.47 7.68 -3.22
C LEU A 133 10.01 7.70 -3.69
N GLY A 134 9.10 7.05 -2.97
CA GLY A 134 7.68 7.02 -3.30
C GLY A 134 7.00 8.37 -3.18
N ASN A 135 7.43 9.21 -2.23
CA ASN A 135 6.79 10.52 -2.01
C ASN A 135 7.49 11.68 -2.72
N TRP A 136 8.81 11.78 -2.61
CA TRP A 136 9.60 12.85 -3.23
C TRP A 136 10.14 12.46 -4.60
N GLY A 137 10.82 11.31 -4.70
CA GLY A 137 11.44 10.87 -5.95
C GLY A 137 10.42 10.73 -7.08
N SER A 138 9.29 10.08 -6.80
CA SER A 138 8.24 9.80 -7.78
C SER A 138 7.39 11.01 -8.16
N ARG A 139 7.23 12.03 -7.30
CA ARG A 139 6.44 13.23 -7.62
C ARG A 139 7.29 14.31 -8.30
N ILE A 140 8.57 14.42 -7.94
CA ILE A 140 9.43 15.52 -8.39
C ILE A 140 10.36 15.09 -9.53
N GLY A 141 10.76 13.82 -9.57
CA GLY A 141 11.83 13.34 -10.45
C GLY A 141 11.41 12.41 -11.60
N MET A 142 10.17 11.89 -11.60
CA MET A 142 9.72 10.87 -12.57
C MET A 142 8.54 11.38 -13.40
N SER A 143 8.53 11.09 -14.71
CA SER A 143 7.33 11.28 -15.52
C SER A 143 6.21 10.30 -15.12
N PRO A 144 4.92 10.61 -15.36
CA PRO A 144 3.80 9.71 -15.01
C PRO A 144 3.94 8.31 -15.62
N ARG A 145 4.51 8.23 -16.84
CA ARG A 145 4.81 6.96 -17.51
C ARG A 145 5.87 6.16 -16.75
N THR A 146 6.95 6.81 -16.37
CA THR A 146 8.05 6.16 -15.66
C THR A 146 7.59 5.65 -14.29
N ARG A 147 6.82 6.46 -13.55
CA ARG A 147 6.20 6.08 -12.27
C ARG A 147 5.38 4.80 -12.38
N LEU A 148 4.54 4.69 -13.40
CA LEU A 148 3.72 3.50 -13.65
C LEU A 148 4.60 2.27 -13.88
N ILE A 149 5.62 2.38 -14.75
CA ILE A 149 6.54 1.29 -15.08
C ILE A 149 7.37 0.82 -13.87
N VAL A 150 7.82 1.75 -13.01
CA VAL A 150 8.55 1.42 -11.78
C VAL A 150 7.62 0.75 -10.77
N THR A 151 6.38 1.23 -10.64
CA THR A 151 5.37 0.64 -9.74
C THR A 151 5.04 -0.79 -10.16
N GLU A 152 4.74 -1.02 -11.43
CA GLU A 152 4.46 -2.36 -11.98
C GLU A 152 5.64 -3.32 -11.78
N PHE A 153 6.88 -2.83 -11.92
CA PHE A 153 8.08 -3.62 -11.66
C PHE A 153 8.18 -4.08 -10.20
N TRP A 154 7.93 -3.18 -9.24
CA TRP A 154 7.95 -3.53 -7.82
C TRP A 154 6.79 -4.42 -7.41
N GLU A 155 5.59 -4.22 -7.97
CA GLU A 155 4.44 -5.11 -7.76
C GLU A 155 4.75 -6.53 -8.26
N PHE A 156 5.32 -6.66 -9.47
CA PHE A 156 5.77 -7.94 -10.01
C PHE A 156 6.84 -8.59 -9.13
N LEU A 157 7.85 -7.83 -8.72
CA LEU A 157 8.94 -8.35 -7.90
C LEU A 157 8.45 -8.82 -6.52
N ALA A 158 7.59 -8.03 -5.87
CA ALA A 158 6.96 -8.39 -4.60
C ALA A 158 6.11 -9.65 -4.72
N PHE A 159 5.28 -9.75 -5.77
CA PHE A 159 4.50 -10.96 -6.06
C PHE A 159 5.40 -12.18 -6.27
N PHE A 160 6.48 -12.03 -7.05
CA PHE A 160 7.42 -13.11 -7.34
C PHE A 160 8.13 -13.60 -6.09
N VAL A 161 8.69 -12.70 -5.28
CA VAL A 161 9.38 -13.04 -4.03
C VAL A 161 8.43 -13.67 -3.01
N ASN A 162 7.22 -13.13 -2.86
CA ASN A 162 6.20 -13.72 -2.00
C ASN A 162 5.84 -15.15 -2.45
N SER A 163 5.67 -15.36 -3.76
CA SER A 163 5.38 -16.69 -4.32
C SER A 163 6.51 -17.69 -4.04
N MET A 164 7.77 -17.25 -4.15
CA MET A 164 8.93 -18.08 -3.82
C MET A 164 8.98 -18.43 -2.34
N ILE A 165 8.71 -17.48 -1.44
CA ILE A 165 8.64 -17.73 0.00
C ILE A 165 7.54 -18.77 0.29
N PHE A 166 6.34 -18.60 -0.26
CA PHE A 166 5.24 -19.58 -0.11
C PHE A 166 5.61 -20.98 -0.60
N LEU A 167 6.34 -21.10 -1.72
CA LEU A 167 6.80 -22.38 -2.22
C LEU A 167 7.84 -23.02 -1.29
N LEU A 168 8.83 -22.25 -0.82
CA LEU A 168 9.87 -22.74 0.11
C LEU A 168 9.27 -23.26 1.42
N ILE A 169 8.19 -22.63 1.86
CA ILE A 169 7.46 -23.09 3.05
C ILE A 169 6.76 -24.39 2.78
N GLY A 170 6.09 -24.50 1.64
CA GLY A 170 5.46 -25.74 1.17
C GLY A 170 6.41 -26.94 1.27
N ASP A 171 7.68 -26.71 0.92
CA ASP A 171 8.75 -27.72 0.97
C ASP A 171 9.23 -28.05 2.40
N GLN A 172 9.28 -27.05 3.30
CA GLN A 172 9.76 -27.21 4.69
C GLN A 172 8.73 -27.83 5.65
N ILE A 173 7.47 -27.97 5.24
CA ILE A 173 6.41 -28.50 6.11
C ILE A 173 6.54 -30.01 6.29
N GLN A 174 6.60 -30.42 7.55
CA GLN A 174 6.48 -31.83 7.93
C GLN A 174 5.10 -32.07 8.54
N PHE A 175 4.16 -32.60 7.76
CA PHE A 175 2.77 -32.82 8.19
C PHE A 175 2.64 -33.64 9.49
N ALA A 176 3.56 -34.59 9.72
CA ALA A 176 3.60 -35.37 10.96
C ALA A 176 3.93 -34.49 12.18
N SER A 177 4.92 -33.60 12.06
CA SER A 177 5.33 -32.65 13.12
C SER A 177 4.25 -31.60 13.37
N LEU A 178 3.61 -31.12 12.30
CA LEU A 178 2.50 -30.18 12.40
C LEU A 178 1.33 -30.77 13.23
N GLY A 179 1.04 -32.06 13.03
CA GLY A 179 0.05 -32.81 13.80
C GLY A 179 0.35 -32.84 15.30
N SER A 180 1.61 -33.04 15.69
CA SER A 180 2.01 -33.03 17.11
C SER A 180 1.93 -31.64 17.75
N HIS A 181 2.19 -30.58 16.98
CA HIS A 181 2.19 -29.20 17.47
C HIS A 181 0.85 -28.48 17.33
N LEU A 182 -0.22 -29.17 16.91
CA LEU A 182 -1.56 -28.58 16.74
C LEU A 182 -2.05 -27.79 17.97
N HIS A 183 -1.80 -28.31 19.17
CA HIS A 183 -2.20 -27.64 20.40
C HIS A 183 -1.49 -26.28 20.56
N LEU A 184 -0.20 -26.20 20.25
CA LEU A 184 0.58 -24.95 20.30
C LEU A 184 0.16 -23.98 19.20
N ILE A 185 -0.16 -24.49 18.00
CA ILE A 185 -0.69 -23.69 16.90
C ILE A 185 -2.00 -23.02 17.31
N VAL A 186 -2.94 -23.77 17.89
CA VAL A 186 -4.22 -23.23 18.36
C VAL A 186 -4.00 -22.17 19.45
N VAL A 187 -3.11 -22.43 20.41
CA VAL A 187 -2.76 -21.45 21.45
C VAL A 187 -2.17 -20.18 20.82
N ALA A 188 -1.27 -20.32 19.84
CA ALA A 188 -0.67 -19.19 19.13
C ALA A 188 -1.68 -18.39 18.31
N ILE A 189 -2.63 -19.06 17.65
CA ILE A 189 -3.75 -18.40 16.94
C ILE A 189 -4.58 -17.57 17.91
N VAL A 190 -5.05 -18.19 19.01
CA VAL A 190 -5.87 -17.51 20.01
C VAL A 190 -5.11 -16.34 20.63
N ALA A 191 -3.85 -16.56 21.02
CA ALA A 191 -2.99 -15.51 21.55
C ALA A 191 -2.82 -14.35 20.56
N SER A 192 -2.55 -14.64 19.27
CA SER A 192 -2.43 -13.61 18.23
C SER A 192 -3.72 -12.81 18.01
N LEU A 193 -4.88 -13.47 18.04
CA LEU A 193 -6.18 -12.80 17.91
C LEU A 193 -6.48 -11.91 19.11
N VAL A 194 -6.20 -12.39 20.33
CA VAL A 194 -6.43 -11.63 21.57
C VAL A 194 -5.49 -10.44 21.67
N THR A 195 -4.19 -10.62 21.38
CA THR A 195 -3.23 -9.50 21.42
C THR A 195 -3.59 -8.43 20.41
N ARG A 196 -4.01 -8.82 19.19
CA ARG A 196 -4.46 -7.89 18.17
C ARG A 196 -5.76 -7.18 18.56
N LEU A 197 -6.71 -7.88 19.19
CA LEU A 197 -7.94 -7.29 19.73
C LEU A 197 -7.61 -6.19 20.73
N ILE A 198 -6.78 -6.51 21.72
CA ILE A 198 -6.37 -5.57 22.77
C ILE A 198 -5.64 -4.37 22.15
N GLY A 199 -4.73 -4.61 21.21
CA GLY A 199 -3.97 -3.56 20.52
C GLY A 199 -4.88 -2.58 19.78
N ILE A 200 -5.78 -3.08 18.93
CA ILE A 200 -6.61 -2.24 18.06
C ILE A 200 -7.67 -1.50 18.84
N TYR A 201 -8.42 -2.19 19.71
CA TYR A 201 -9.45 -1.54 20.52
C TYR A 201 -8.85 -0.59 21.55
N GLY A 202 -7.69 -0.94 22.14
CA GLY A 202 -6.96 -0.07 23.07
C GLY A 202 -6.42 1.20 22.38
N LEU A 203 -5.74 1.06 21.25
CA LEU A 203 -5.24 2.19 20.46
C LEU A 203 -6.37 3.04 19.89
N SER A 204 -7.47 2.42 19.44
CA SER A 204 -8.63 3.15 18.93
C SER A 204 -9.35 3.93 20.03
N PHE A 205 -9.40 3.39 21.26
CA PHE A 205 -9.93 4.11 22.42
C PHE A 205 -9.08 5.36 22.73
N LEU A 206 -7.75 5.22 22.74
CA LEU A 206 -6.83 6.34 22.94
C LEU A 206 -6.92 7.36 21.81
N ASN A 207 -6.95 6.91 20.55
CA ASN A 207 -7.09 7.77 19.39
C ASN A 207 -8.41 8.53 19.41
N ASN A 208 -9.53 7.86 19.72
CA ASN A 208 -10.84 8.52 19.79
C ASN A 208 -10.95 9.53 20.96
N ALA A 209 -10.09 9.42 21.97
CA ALA A 209 -10.01 10.37 23.07
C ALA A 209 -9.13 11.60 22.77
N ILE A 210 -8.14 11.46 21.88
CA ILE A 210 -7.11 12.48 21.60
C ILE A 210 -7.31 13.15 20.24
N ALA A 211 -7.75 12.41 19.23
CA ALA A 211 -7.86 12.85 17.84
C ALA A 211 -9.32 13.06 17.43
N ASN A 212 -9.54 14.04 16.53
CA ASN A 212 -10.86 14.31 15.94
C ASN A 212 -11.31 13.27 14.89
N SER A 213 -10.42 12.34 14.49
CA SER A 213 -10.73 11.28 13.52
C SER A 213 -11.19 10.01 14.23
N ARG A 214 -12.51 9.85 14.39
CA ARG A 214 -13.07 8.66 15.04
C ARG A 214 -12.90 7.42 14.16
N VAL A 215 -12.32 6.35 14.70
CA VAL A 215 -12.37 5.01 14.10
C VAL A 215 -13.63 4.33 14.64
N THR A 216 -14.57 4.04 13.75
CA THR A 216 -15.86 3.41 14.09
C THR A 216 -15.65 1.97 14.55
N PHE A 217 -16.60 1.42 15.30
CA PHE A 217 -16.50 0.03 15.79
C PHE A 217 -16.45 -0.97 14.63
N GLN A 218 -17.12 -0.67 13.52
CA GLN A 218 -17.08 -1.47 12.28
C GLN A 218 -15.67 -1.45 11.67
N GLU A 219 -15.04 -0.28 11.54
CA GLU A 219 -13.67 -0.14 11.04
C GLU A 219 -12.69 -0.89 11.96
N GLN A 220 -12.84 -0.80 13.29
CA GLN A 220 -12.01 -1.52 14.26
C GLN A 220 -12.11 -3.04 14.11
N ALA A 221 -13.33 -3.57 13.92
CA ALA A 221 -13.54 -5.00 13.72
C ALA A 221 -12.84 -5.50 12.45
N VAL A 222 -12.86 -4.70 11.38
CA VAL A 222 -12.16 -5.03 10.13
C VAL A 222 -10.65 -4.91 10.27
N LEU A 223 -10.13 -3.90 10.97
CA LEU A 223 -8.69 -3.79 11.26
C LEU A 223 -8.19 -4.99 12.10
N TRP A 224 -9.02 -5.44 13.05
CA TRP A 224 -8.73 -6.60 13.88
C TRP A 224 -8.71 -7.90 13.09
N TRP A 225 -9.73 -8.14 12.28
CA TRP A 225 -9.86 -9.38 11.52
C TRP A 225 -9.00 -9.41 10.25
N GLY A 226 -8.71 -8.24 9.66
CA GLY A 226 -7.98 -8.07 8.41
C GLY A 226 -6.46 -8.11 8.53
N GLY A 227 -5.91 -8.23 9.74
CA GLY A 227 -4.46 -8.38 9.94
C GLY A 227 -3.96 -9.77 9.62
N LEU A 228 -3.91 -10.12 8.34
CA LEU A 228 -3.34 -11.39 7.90
C LEU A 228 -1.86 -11.43 8.23
N ARG A 229 -1.31 -12.61 8.46
CA ARG A 229 0.14 -12.83 8.54
C ARG A 229 0.62 -13.26 7.16
N GLY A 230 1.78 -12.77 6.74
CA GLY A 230 2.30 -13.10 5.41
C GLY A 230 3.76 -13.50 5.40
N SER A 231 4.40 -13.22 4.27
CA SER A 231 5.70 -13.75 3.90
C SER A 231 6.81 -13.36 4.88
N VAL A 232 6.77 -12.16 5.47
CA VAL A 232 7.77 -11.68 6.44
C VAL A 232 7.81 -12.57 7.68
N SER A 233 6.64 -12.88 8.27
CA SER A 233 6.57 -13.78 9.43
C SER A 233 7.24 -15.12 9.16
N ILE A 234 7.07 -15.62 7.94
CA ILE A 234 7.58 -16.92 7.60
C ILE A 234 9.07 -16.87 7.25
N ALA A 235 9.52 -15.83 6.55
CA ALA A 235 10.95 -15.61 6.30
C ALA A 235 11.73 -15.56 7.61
N LEU A 236 11.18 -14.90 8.64
CA LEU A 236 11.74 -14.88 10.00
C LEU A 236 11.74 -16.27 10.65
N ALA A 237 10.67 -17.05 10.51
CA ALA A 237 10.66 -18.42 11.04
C ALA A 237 11.71 -19.33 10.37
N LEU A 238 11.91 -19.18 9.06
CA LEU A 238 12.90 -19.96 8.30
C LEU A 238 14.35 -19.53 8.59
N SER A 239 14.57 -18.27 8.98
CA SER A 239 15.89 -17.73 9.33
C SER A 239 16.39 -18.15 10.71
N VAL A 240 15.55 -18.81 11.52
CA VAL A 240 15.96 -19.41 12.79
C VAL A 240 17.14 -20.38 12.53
N PRO A 241 18.29 -20.20 13.20
CA PRO A 241 19.45 -21.06 13.01
C PRO A 241 19.18 -22.53 13.36
N GLU A 242 19.75 -23.46 12.60
CA GLU A 242 19.58 -24.93 12.81
C GLU A 242 20.11 -25.42 14.16
N ILE A 243 20.98 -24.66 14.81
CA ILE A 243 21.51 -24.99 16.14
C ILE A 243 20.44 -24.90 17.24
N ILE A 244 19.31 -24.23 16.99
CA ILE A 244 18.19 -24.13 17.92
C ILE A 244 17.37 -25.42 17.80
N ALA A 245 17.32 -26.21 18.87
CA ALA A 245 16.64 -27.51 18.88
C ALA A 245 15.15 -27.41 18.56
N GLU A 246 14.50 -26.33 18.99
CA GLU A 246 13.08 -26.05 18.79
C GLU A 246 12.77 -25.36 17.45
N ARG A 247 13.74 -25.30 16.52
CA ARG A 247 13.55 -24.64 15.21
C ARG A 247 12.32 -25.16 14.47
N GLN A 248 12.14 -26.48 14.40
CA GLN A 248 10.99 -27.06 13.69
C GLN A 248 9.66 -26.71 14.38
N GLU A 249 9.63 -26.65 15.71
CA GLU A 249 8.46 -26.24 16.48
C GLU A 249 8.10 -24.77 16.17
N ILE A 250 9.08 -23.88 16.10
CA ILE A 250 8.88 -22.47 15.72
C ILE A 250 8.30 -22.37 14.30
N ILE A 251 8.87 -23.12 13.35
CA ILE A 251 8.40 -23.14 11.96
C ILE A 251 6.96 -23.65 11.88
N ASP A 252 6.65 -24.76 12.54
CA ASP A 252 5.31 -25.37 12.55
C ASP A 252 4.26 -24.41 13.15
N ILE A 253 4.61 -23.74 14.26
CA ILE A 253 3.71 -22.78 14.91
C ILE A 253 3.46 -21.55 14.02
N VAL A 254 4.52 -20.93 13.50
CA VAL A 254 4.39 -19.74 12.65
C VAL A 254 3.64 -20.08 11.37
N PHE A 255 3.95 -21.21 10.75
CA PHE A 255 3.24 -21.72 9.58
C PHE A 255 1.76 -21.95 9.88
N GLY A 256 1.43 -22.65 10.96
CA GLY A 256 0.04 -22.93 11.33
C GLY A 256 -0.78 -21.66 11.55
N VAL A 257 -0.19 -20.64 12.20
CA VAL A 257 -0.84 -19.34 12.37
C VAL A 257 -1.01 -18.63 11.04
N VAL A 258 0.04 -18.54 10.20
CA VAL A 258 -0.05 -17.90 8.88
C VAL A 258 -1.09 -18.58 8.00
N PHE A 259 -1.07 -19.91 7.94
CA PHE A 259 -2.03 -20.71 7.19
C PHE A 259 -3.48 -20.46 7.65
N PHE A 260 -3.71 -20.41 8.97
CA PHE A 260 -5.00 -20.03 9.53
C PHE A 260 -5.40 -18.62 9.09
N THR A 261 -4.49 -17.64 9.17
CA THR A 261 -4.82 -16.26 8.80
C THR A 261 -5.17 -16.16 7.31
N LEU A 262 -4.37 -16.75 6.42
CA LEU A 262 -4.60 -16.67 4.97
C LEU A 262 -5.88 -17.39 4.53
N LEU A 263 -6.14 -18.60 5.05
CA LEU A 263 -7.33 -19.36 4.64
C LEU A 263 -8.59 -18.92 5.38
N VAL A 264 -8.54 -18.80 6.71
CA VAL A 264 -9.74 -18.51 7.49
C VAL A 264 -10.04 -17.02 7.48
N GLN A 265 -9.08 -16.17 7.90
CA GLN A 265 -9.32 -14.73 7.93
C GLN A 265 -9.39 -14.14 6.52
N GLY A 266 -8.50 -14.57 5.61
CA GLY A 266 -8.46 -14.11 4.22
C GLY A 266 -9.73 -14.41 3.43
N LEU A 267 -10.34 -15.60 3.60
CA LEU A 267 -11.61 -15.91 2.92
C LEU A 267 -12.83 -15.27 3.61
N SER A 268 -12.78 -15.05 4.92
CA SER A 268 -13.93 -14.52 5.68
C SER A 268 -14.01 -13.00 5.72
N ILE A 269 -12.92 -12.27 5.45
CA ILE A 269 -12.88 -10.80 5.47
C ILE A 269 -13.89 -10.17 4.50
N GLN A 270 -14.10 -10.78 3.33
CA GLN A 270 -15.11 -10.32 2.37
C GLN A 270 -16.53 -10.39 2.97
N GLY A 271 -16.84 -11.49 3.66
CA GLY A 271 -18.12 -11.66 4.35
C GLY A 271 -18.29 -10.64 5.48
N LEU A 272 -17.22 -10.37 6.23
CA LEU A 272 -17.22 -9.38 7.30
C LEU A 272 -17.47 -7.95 6.78
N LEU A 273 -16.79 -7.55 5.70
CA LEU A 273 -17.01 -6.25 5.05
C LEU A 273 -18.46 -6.08 4.57
N LYS A 274 -19.03 -7.12 3.94
CA LYS A 274 -20.44 -7.15 3.51
C LYS A 274 -21.38 -6.99 4.71
N GLY A 275 -21.14 -7.77 5.76
CA GLY A 275 -21.98 -7.78 6.95
C GLY A 275 -21.95 -6.47 7.75
N LEU A 276 -20.81 -5.76 7.74
CA LEU A 276 -20.63 -4.49 8.43
C LEU A 276 -20.98 -3.25 7.59
N ASN A 277 -21.43 -3.45 6.34
CA ASN A 277 -21.77 -2.40 5.39
C ASN A 277 -20.61 -1.40 5.16
N LEU A 278 -19.38 -1.92 5.11
CA LEU A 278 -18.14 -1.14 4.89
C LEU A 278 -17.64 -1.20 3.43
N ILE A 279 -18.41 -1.87 2.58
CA ILE A 279 -18.20 -1.88 1.13
C ILE A 279 -18.72 -0.54 0.63
N GLY A 280 -17.82 0.33 0.17
CA GLY A 280 -18.24 1.56 -0.50
C GLY A 280 -18.96 1.24 -1.81
N ASP A 281 -19.61 2.24 -2.37
CA ASP A 281 -20.45 2.11 -3.55
C ASP A 281 -19.64 1.85 -4.85
N GLN A 282 -18.58 1.03 -4.84
CA GLN A 282 -17.77 0.63 -6.01
C GLN A 282 -18.58 0.26 -7.25
N PRO A 283 -19.61 -0.61 -7.20
CA PRO A 283 -20.40 -0.90 -8.41
C PRO A 283 -21.08 0.35 -8.98
N ILE A 284 -21.43 1.31 -8.13
CA ILE A 284 -22.01 2.59 -8.54
C ILE A 284 -20.92 3.55 -9.03
N ARG A 285 -19.74 3.60 -8.37
CA ARG A 285 -18.55 4.35 -8.83
C ARG A 285 -18.11 3.88 -10.21
N GLN A 286 -17.98 2.58 -10.42
CA GLN A 286 -17.58 2.01 -11.70
C GLN A 286 -18.58 2.34 -12.79
N LYS A 287 -19.89 2.30 -12.48
CA LYS A 287 -20.96 2.72 -13.39
C LYS A 287 -20.94 4.23 -13.68
N TYR A 288 -20.61 5.04 -12.68
CA TYR A 288 -20.40 6.48 -12.81
C TYR A 288 -19.21 6.78 -13.73
N SER A 289 -18.04 6.16 -13.49
CA SER A 289 -16.84 6.29 -14.33
C SER A 289 -17.07 5.81 -15.76
N GLU A 290 -17.79 4.70 -15.97
CA GLU A 290 -18.16 4.21 -17.31
C GLU A 290 -19.03 5.24 -18.05
N LEU A 291 -20.03 5.82 -17.37
CA LEU A 291 -20.90 6.83 -17.96
C LEU A 291 -20.14 8.13 -18.30
N ILE A 292 -19.20 8.56 -17.46
CA ILE A 292 -18.33 9.70 -17.76
C ILE A 292 -17.44 9.40 -18.96
N ALA A 293 -16.74 8.26 -18.96
CA ALA A 293 -15.85 7.88 -20.05
C ALA A 293 -16.61 7.85 -21.39
N ARG A 294 -17.81 7.24 -21.40
CA ARG A 294 -18.68 7.24 -22.59
C ARG A 294 -19.16 8.63 -22.97
N LYS A 295 -19.57 9.46 -22.00
CA LYS A 295 -20.00 10.84 -22.26
C LYS A 295 -18.87 11.65 -22.91
N VAL A 296 -17.67 11.60 -22.34
CA VAL A 296 -16.47 12.30 -22.85
C VAL A 296 -16.09 11.78 -24.24
N ALA A 297 -16.09 10.46 -24.45
CA ALA A 297 -15.81 9.87 -25.76
C ALA A 297 -16.80 10.35 -26.82
N MET A 298 -18.11 10.33 -26.53
CA MET A 298 -19.13 10.80 -27.48
C MET A 298 -19.06 12.30 -27.73
N GLN A 299 -18.74 13.11 -26.72
CA GLN A 299 -18.48 14.55 -26.91
C GLN A 299 -17.29 14.78 -27.85
N ARG A 300 -16.17 14.07 -27.66
CA ARG A 300 -15.02 14.18 -28.56
C ARG A 300 -15.34 13.76 -30.00
N VAL A 301 -16.20 12.76 -30.18
CA VAL A 301 -16.67 12.35 -31.51
C VAL A 301 -17.51 13.46 -32.15
N LEU A 302 -18.41 14.11 -31.41
CA LEU A 302 -19.17 15.26 -31.91
C LEU A 302 -18.28 16.46 -32.24
N ASP A 303 -17.32 16.77 -31.38
CA ASP A 303 -16.34 17.84 -31.63
C ASP A 303 -15.54 17.58 -32.93
N TYR A 304 -15.29 16.31 -33.26
CA TYR A 304 -14.68 15.91 -34.52
C TYR A 304 -15.62 16.14 -35.71
N PHE A 305 -16.90 15.78 -35.59
CA PHE A 305 -17.91 16.07 -36.62
C PHE A 305 -18.03 17.58 -36.90
N ASP A 306 -17.93 18.42 -35.87
CA ASP A 306 -17.98 19.88 -35.99
C ASP A 306 -16.74 20.47 -36.67
N LYS A 307 -15.56 19.88 -36.42
CA LYS A 307 -14.30 20.31 -37.04
C LYS A 307 -14.20 19.93 -38.51
N VAL A 308 -14.61 18.70 -38.85
CA VAL A 308 -14.38 18.17 -40.21
C VAL A 308 -15.43 18.67 -41.20
N LYS A 309 -16.64 19.04 -40.75
CA LYS A 309 -17.80 19.56 -41.53
C LYS A 309 -18.26 18.69 -42.72
N GLN A 310 -17.36 18.18 -43.56
CA GLN A 310 -17.55 17.20 -44.63
C GLN A 310 -16.29 16.36 -44.82
N PHE A 311 -16.47 15.04 -45.00
CA PHE A 311 -15.41 14.16 -45.52
C PHE A 311 -15.52 14.07 -47.06
N PRO A 312 -14.43 14.28 -47.83
CA PRO A 312 -14.49 14.34 -49.30
C PRO A 312 -15.07 13.09 -49.97
N ASP A 313 -14.82 11.91 -49.37
CA ASP A 313 -15.17 10.60 -49.94
C ASP A 313 -16.45 9.99 -49.35
N LEU A 314 -17.21 10.72 -48.51
CA LEU A 314 -18.39 10.22 -47.81
C LEU A 314 -19.66 10.97 -48.26
N GLU A 315 -20.74 10.22 -48.49
CA GLU A 315 -22.03 10.80 -48.81
C GLU A 315 -22.53 11.71 -47.67
N PRO A 316 -23.01 12.94 -47.97
CA PRO A 316 -23.49 13.88 -46.96
C PRO A 316 -24.61 13.33 -46.06
N GLU A 317 -25.46 12.45 -46.61
CA GLU A 317 -26.54 11.81 -45.86
C GLU A 317 -26.02 10.82 -44.81
N PHE A 318 -25.01 10.03 -45.17
CA PHE A 318 -24.36 9.10 -44.23
C PHE A 318 -23.68 9.85 -43.09
N TYR A 319 -23.02 10.97 -43.39
CA TYR A 319 -22.39 11.83 -42.39
C TYR A 319 -23.42 12.37 -41.38
N ARG A 320 -24.53 12.93 -41.88
CA ARG A 320 -25.63 13.44 -41.02
C ARG A 320 -26.27 12.33 -40.18
N TYR A 321 -26.50 11.16 -40.78
CA TYR A 321 -27.05 10.01 -40.06
C TYR A 321 -26.15 9.59 -38.89
N LYS A 322 -24.83 9.49 -39.11
CA LYS A 322 -23.87 9.14 -38.05
C LYS A 322 -23.80 10.21 -36.96
N GLN A 323 -23.81 11.48 -37.33
CA GLN A 323 -23.84 12.58 -36.35
C GLN A 323 -25.09 12.50 -35.46
N GLN A 324 -26.28 12.34 -36.05
CA GLN A 324 -27.53 12.21 -35.30
C GLN A 324 -27.56 10.98 -34.39
N LEU A 325 -26.99 9.87 -34.84
CA LEU A 325 -26.87 8.66 -34.02
C LEU A 325 -26.02 8.91 -32.77
N VAL A 326 -24.86 9.55 -32.93
CA VAL A 326 -23.96 9.90 -31.82
C VAL A 326 -24.61 10.92 -30.87
N GLU A 327 -25.32 11.94 -31.39
CA GLU A 327 -26.09 12.88 -30.57
C GLU A 327 -27.17 12.17 -29.74
N GLY A 328 -27.88 11.21 -30.35
CA GLY A 328 -28.88 10.37 -29.68
C GLY A 328 -28.28 9.53 -28.56
N GLU A 329 -27.14 8.87 -28.81
CA GLU A 329 -26.42 8.11 -27.79
C GLU A 329 -25.93 9.01 -26.64
N LEU A 330 -25.37 10.19 -26.95
CA LEU A 330 -24.92 11.15 -25.94
C LEU A 330 -26.07 11.62 -25.05
N ASN A 331 -27.24 11.90 -25.63
CA ASN A 331 -28.42 12.30 -24.86
C ASN A 331 -28.92 11.17 -23.96
N SER A 332 -28.92 9.92 -24.44
CA SER A 332 -29.24 8.75 -23.62
C SER A 332 -28.27 8.59 -22.45
N ILE A 333 -26.96 8.77 -22.69
CA ILE A 333 -25.92 8.73 -21.64
C ILE A 333 -26.13 9.85 -20.62
N LYS A 334 -26.39 11.09 -21.06
CA LYS A 334 -26.67 12.24 -20.17
C LYS A 334 -27.87 11.98 -19.26
N HIS A 335 -28.95 11.40 -19.79
CA HIS A 335 -30.11 11.02 -18.98
C HIS A 335 -29.79 9.93 -17.96
N LYS A 336 -29.05 8.88 -18.35
CA LYS A 336 -28.60 7.84 -17.41
C LYS A 336 -27.70 8.41 -16.32
N PHE A 337 -26.81 9.32 -16.68
CA PHE A 337 -25.91 10.01 -15.75
C PHE A 337 -26.68 10.87 -14.74
N GLN A 338 -27.64 11.69 -15.19
CA GLN A 338 -28.48 12.49 -14.30
C GLN A 338 -29.32 11.62 -13.36
N ARG A 339 -29.88 10.52 -13.86
CA ARG A 339 -30.64 9.57 -13.04
C ARG A 339 -29.77 8.96 -11.95
N LEU A 340 -28.54 8.57 -12.28
CA LEU A 340 -27.59 8.00 -11.33
C LEU A 340 -27.23 9.01 -10.22
N LEU A 341 -27.00 10.28 -10.57
CA LEU A 341 -26.74 11.33 -9.58
C LEU A 341 -27.94 11.64 -8.69
N GLN A 342 -29.16 11.54 -9.21
CA GLN A 342 -30.39 11.70 -8.42
C GLN A 342 -30.62 10.54 -7.45
N GLU A 343 -30.29 9.32 -7.89
CA GLU A 343 -30.44 8.10 -7.08
C GLU A 343 -29.36 8.01 -5.99
N TYR A 344 -28.16 8.55 -6.26
CA TYR A 344 -27.02 8.54 -5.34
C TYR A 344 -26.39 9.94 -5.22
N PRO A 345 -26.95 10.84 -4.38
CA PRO A 345 -26.46 12.21 -4.22
C PRO A 345 -25.00 12.31 -3.76
N GLN A 346 -24.56 11.34 -2.96
CA GLN A 346 -23.17 11.16 -2.50
C GLN A 346 -22.13 11.11 -3.63
N LEU A 347 -22.53 10.75 -4.86
CA LEU A 347 -21.63 10.79 -6.02
C LEU A 347 -21.24 12.22 -6.41
N GLN A 348 -22.07 13.23 -6.11
CA GLN A 348 -21.75 14.62 -6.42
C GLN A 348 -20.66 15.18 -5.51
N GLU A 349 -20.75 14.91 -4.20
CA GLU A 349 -19.71 15.31 -3.23
C GLU A 349 -18.39 14.65 -3.60
N MET A 350 -18.41 13.36 -3.86
CA MET A 350 -17.26 12.60 -4.37
C MET A 350 -16.66 13.18 -5.65
N ALA A 351 -17.49 13.54 -6.64
CA ALA A 351 -17.01 14.08 -7.91
C ALA A 351 -16.35 15.45 -7.73
N MET A 352 -16.82 16.23 -6.74
CA MET A 352 -16.22 17.49 -6.36
C MET A 352 -14.85 17.27 -5.71
N GLU A 353 -14.76 16.33 -4.75
CA GLU A 353 -13.50 15.95 -4.10
C GLU A 353 -12.47 15.45 -5.12
N GLU A 354 -12.87 14.56 -6.04
CA GLU A 354 -12.00 14.01 -7.08
C GLU A 354 -11.54 15.09 -8.08
N PHE A 355 -12.42 16.05 -8.39
CA PHE A 355 -12.07 17.20 -9.22
C PHE A 355 -11.06 18.11 -8.52
N GLN A 356 -11.25 18.40 -7.22
CA GLN A 356 -10.29 19.16 -6.42
C GLN A 356 -8.94 18.46 -6.31
N GLU A 357 -8.91 17.15 -6.01
CA GLU A 357 -7.68 16.35 -6.02
C GLU A 357 -6.96 16.46 -7.37
N THR A 358 -7.71 16.36 -8.49
CA THR A 358 -7.14 16.47 -9.84
C THR A 358 -6.55 17.86 -10.12
N LEU A 359 -7.22 18.93 -9.69
CA LEU A 359 -6.71 20.30 -9.85
C LEU A 359 -5.39 20.50 -9.09
N LEU A 360 -5.33 20.03 -7.85
CA LEU A 360 -4.13 20.09 -7.02
C LEU A 360 -2.98 19.26 -7.60
N ASP A 361 -3.27 18.09 -8.15
CA ASP A 361 -2.26 17.26 -8.82
C ASP A 361 -1.70 17.96 -10.07
N ILE A 362 -2.57 18.56 -10.90
CA ILE A 362 -2.13 19.33 -12.09
C ILE A 362 -1.25 20.51 -11.68
N GLU A 363 -1.64 21.23 -10.65
CA GLU A 363 -0.89 22.37 -10.13
C GLU A 363 0.49 21.94 -9.59
N ALA A 364 0.53 20.86 -8.79
CA ALA A 364 1.77 20.30 -8.27
C ALA A 364 2.72 19.83 -9.39
N ASP A 365 2.20 19.12 -10.40
CA ASP A 365 2.96 18.67 -11.56
C ASP A 365 3.53 19.84 -12.36
N THR A 366 2.72 20.90 -12.55
CA THR A 366 3.14 22.12 -13.26
C THR A 366 4.27 22.84 -12.52
N TYR A 367 4.17 22.97 -11.19
CA TYR A 367 5.25 23.56 -10.40
C TYR A 367 6.53 22.72 -10.44
N ALA A 368 6.41 21.39 -10.39
CA ALA A 368 7.55 20.48 -10.52
C ALA A 368 8.25 20.65 -11.87
N GLU A 369 7.48 20.75 -12.97
CA GLU A 369 8.02 20.99 -14.31
C GLU A 369 8.76 22.34 -14.40
N LEU A 370 8.18 23.41 -13.86
CA LEU A 370 8.79 24.74 -13.87
C LEU A 370 10.09 24.82 -13.05
N ILE A 371 10.17 24.07 -11.94
CA ILE A 371 11.40 23.93 -11.14
C ILE A 371 12.47 23.16 -11.93
N GLN A 372 12.11 22.04 -12.56
CA GLN A 372 13.04 21.28 -13.41
C GLN A 372 13.60 22.11 -14.58
N LEU A 373 12.76 22.97 -15.17
CA LEU A 373 13.15 23.89 -16.22
C LEU A 373 13.96 25.10 -15.72
N GLY A 374 14.20 25.22 -14.41
CA GLY A 374 14.92 26.33 -13.79
C GLY A 374 14.20 27.67 -13.86
N ARG A 375 12.88 27.66 -14.08
CA ARG A 375 12.04 28.87 -14.16
C ARG A 375 11.48 29.29 -12.80
N LEU A 376 11.48 28.39 -11.83
CA LEU A 376 11.12 28.62 -10.43
C LEU A 376 12.29 28.16 -9.54
N ASN A 377 12.69 29.02 -8.59
CA ASN A 377 13.78 28.77 -7.63
C ASN A 377 13.27 28.40 -6.23
N GLU A 378 11.95 28.33 -6.04
CA GLU A 378 11.32 28.13 -4.74
C GLU A 378 10.98 26.65 -4.48
N ASN A 379 10.89 26.32 -3.19
CA ASN A 379 10.56 24.97 -2.73
C ASN A 379 9.08 24.68 -3.03
N LEU A 380 8.80 23.60 -3.75
CA LEU A 380 7.45 23.13 -4.12
C LEU A 380 6.46 23.15 -2.95
N ALA A 381 6.94 22.80 -1.74
CA ALA A 381 6.13 22.73 -0.52
C ALA A 381 5.61 24.10 -0.03
N LEU A 382 6.35 25.19 -0.26
CA LEU A 382 5.90 26.54 0.10
C LEU A 382 4.80 27.02 -0.83
N VAL A 383 4.98 26.81 -2.14
CA VAL A 383 4.04 27.23 -3.18
C VAL A 383 2.70 26.49 -3.03
N LEU A 384 2.73 25.17 -2.77
CA LEU A 384 1.52 24.39 -2.53
C LEU A 384 0.81 24.75 -1.22
N MET A 385 1.54 25.15 -0.16
CA MET A 385 0.92 25.60 1.09
C MET A 385 0.22 26.95 0.94
N GLU A 386 0.78 27.87 0.16
CA GLU A 386 0.14 29.15 -0.14
C GLU A 386 -1.11 28.97 -1.02
N ALA A 387 -1.03 28.15 -2.07
CA ALA A 387 -2.18 27.87 -2.95
C ALA A 387 -3.36 27.25 -2.19
N VAL A 388 -3.10 26.26 -1.32
CA VAL A 388 -4.16 25.63 -0.50
C VAL A 388 -4.73 26.58 0.55
N ALA A 389 -3.93 27.52 1.06
CA ALA A 389 -4.40 28.53 2.02
C ALA A 389 -5.31 29.58 1.37
N GLU A 390 -5.04 29.96 0.12
CA GLU A 390 -5.87 30.91 -0.64
C GLU A 390 -7.23 30.32 -1.06
N GLU A 391 -7.35 29.00 -1.25
CA GLU A 391 -8.63 28.35 -1.59
C GLU A 391 -9.61 28.21 -0.40
N GLN A 392 -9.16 28.46 0.84
CA GLN A 392 -9.99 28.34 2.05
C GLN A 392 -10.59 29.68 2.55
N GLU A 393 -10.25 30.81 1.91
CA GLU A 393 -10.91 32.11 2.10
C GLU A 393 -12.05 32.33 1.10
#